data_AF-A0A9E4ASU4-F1
#
_entry.id   AF-A0A9E4ASU4-F1
#
_cell.length_a   1.000
_cell.length_b   1.000
_cell.length_c   1.000
_cell.angle_alpha   90.00
_cell.angle_beta   90.00
_cell.angle_gamma   90.00
#
_symmetry.space_group_name_H-M   'P 1'
#
loop_
_entity.id
_entity.type
_entity.pdbx_description
1 polymer ?
#
loop_
_entity_poly.entity_id
_entity_poly.type
_entity_poly.pdbx_seq_one_letter_code
_entity_poly.pdbx_strand_id
1 'polypeptide(L)'
;MVIAVVNAIPIVGWIVSFVLATFLAIPFWFIWTYMGVGEMFGFLPMALQSPEFWETVGIFMCLSIFRAVALPRGLHIGNDKDD
;
A
#
# COMPACT_ATOMS: atom_id res chain seq x y z
N MET A 1 -7.20 -28.02 10.13
CA MET A 1 -7.70 -26.81 10.82
C MET A 1 -6.66 -26.34 11.85
N VAL A 2 -5.46 -25.90 11.43
CA VAL A 2 -4.36 -25.49 12.35
C VAL A 2 -3.67 -24.20 11.85
N ILE A 3 -4.37 -23.35 11.10
CA ILE A 3 -3.81 -22.08 10.58
C ILE A 3 -4.38 -20.86 11.34
N ALA A 4 -5.33 -21.05 12.27
CA ALA A 4 -6.00 -19.94 12.94
C ALA A 4 -5.18 -19.29 14.09
N VAL A 5 -4.14 -19.95 14.61
CA VAL A 5 -3.45 -19.51 15.86
C VAL A 5 -2.15 -18.71 15.62
N VAL A 6 -1.64 -18.64 14.39
CA VAL A 6 -0.54 -17.69 14.05
C VAL A 6 -1.07 -16.23 13.99
N ASN A 7 -2.37 -16.04 14.24
CA ASN A 7 -3.06 -14.77 14.33
C ASN A 7 -2.77 -13.97 15.63
N ALA A 8 -1.77 -14.34 16.42
CA ALA A 8 -1.61 -13.77 17.77
C ALA A 8 -0.74 -12.50 17.85
N ILE A 9 -0.03 -12.11 16.78
CA ILE A 9 0.72 -10.84 16.77
C ILE A 9 0.65 -10.19 15.37
N PRO A 10 -0.33 -9.31 15.10
CA PRO A 10 -0.40 -8.55 13.85
C PRO A 10 0.78 -7.57 13.66
N ILE A 11 1.66 -7.46 14.66
CA ILE A 11 2.77 -6.50 14.72
C ILE A 11 3.86 -6.85 13.70
N VAL A 12 4.20 -8.13 13.49
CA VAL A 12 5.29 -8.50 12.55
C VAL A 12 4.92 -8.13 11.12
N GLY A 13 3.69 -8.43 10.70
CA GLY A 13 3.18 -8.04 9.39
C GLY A 13 3.16 -6.52 9.19
N TRP A 14 2.80 -5.76 10.23
CA TRP A 14 2.83 -4.30 10.19
C TRP A 14 4.24 -3.74 10.11
N ILE A 15 5.20 -4.28 10.88
CA ILE A 15 6.60 -3.84 10.85
C ILE A 15 7.20 -4.11 9.47
N VAL A 16 7.01 -5.32 8.92
CA VAL A 16 7.52 -5.65 7.58
C VAL A 16 6.88 -4.74 6.53
N SER A 17 5.57 -4.50 6.61
CA SER A 17 4.87 -3.59 5.68
C SER A 17 5.38 -2.16 5.80
N PHE A 18 5.63 -1.68 7.02
CA PHE A 18 6.18 -0.35 7.28
C PHE A 18 7.58 -0.18 6.70
N VAL A 19 8.46 -1.17 6.88
CA VAL A 19 9.82 -1.13 6.32
C VAL A 19 9.76 -1.10 4.80
N LEU A 20 8.97 -1.98 4.17
CA LEU A 20 8.83 -2.01 2.71
C LEU A 20 8.20 -0.72 2.16
N ALA A 21 7.17 -0.20 2.83
CA ALA A 21 6.54 1.07 2.46
C ALA A 21 7.52 2.25 2.59
N THR A 22 8.39 2.23 3.61
CA THR A 22 9.44 3.24 3.79
C THR A 22 10.44 3.21 2.65
N PHE A 23 10.96 2.03 2.28
CA PHE A 23 11.88 1.90 1.16
C PHE A 23 11.25 2.31 -0.18
N LEU A 24 9.96 2.05 -0.37
CA LEU A 24 9.24 2.49 -1.57
C LEU A 24 8.94 4.00 -1.56
N ALA A 25 8.66 4.57 -0.38
CA ALA A 25 8.42 5.98 -0.19
C ALA A 25 9.64 6.84 -0.51
N ILE A 26 10.86 6.38 -0.25
CA ILE A 26 12.09 7.15 -0.51
C ILE A 26 12.20 7.59 -1.99
N PRO A 27 12.24 6.68 -2.99
CA PRO A 27 12.37 7.09 -4.38
C PRO A 27 11.13 7.83 -4.88
N PHE A 28 9.94 7.43 -4.44
CA PHE A 28 8.70 8.10 -4.84
C PHE A 28 8.65 9.54 -4.33
N TRP A 29 8.88 9.77 -3.04
CA TRP A 29 8.86 11.10 -2.42
C TRP A 29 9.93 12.01 -3.03
N PHE A 30 11.12 11.48 -3.29
CA PHE A 30 12.18 12.25 -3.93
C PHE A 30 11.75 12.74 -5.33
N ILE A 31 11.21 11.85 -6.16
CA ILE A 31 10.74 12.21 -7.51
C ILE A 31 9.52 13.14 -7.43
N TRP A 32 8.57 12.85 -6.55
CA TRP A 32 7.33 13.61 -6.43
C TRP A 32 7.57 15.04 -5.95
N THR A 33 8.36 15.20 -4.89
CA THR A 33 8.57 16.47 -4.19
C THR A 33 9.78 17.25 -4.71
N TYR A 34 10.93 16.61 -4.97
CA TYR A 34 12.14 17.34 -5.42
C TYR A 34 12.26 17.47 -6.93
N MET A 35 11.73 16.52 -7.72
CA MET A 35 11.73 16.66 -9.18
C MET A 35 10.49 17.41 -9.71
N GLY A 36 9.63 17.90 -8.80
CA GLY A 36 8.46 18.71 -9.16
C GLY A 36 7.36 17.95 -9.90
N VAL A 37 7.36 16.61 -9.85
CA VAL A 37 6.33 15.80 -10.52
C VAL A 37 4.95 16.08 -9.91
N GLY A 38 4.87 16.29 -8.59
CA GLY A 38 3.61 16.64 -7.92
C GLY A 38 3.03 17.98 -8.38
N GLU A 39 3.88 18.96 -8.70
CA GLU A 39 3.47 20.29 -9.19
C GLU A 39 2.88 20.24 -10.61
N MET A 40 3.24 19.23 -11.41
CA MET A 40 2.64 19.01 -12.73
C MET A 40 1.15 18.64 -12.62
N PHE A 41 0.72 18.12 -11.47
CA PHE A 41 -0.66 17.74 -11.23
C PHE A 41 -1.45 18.89 -10.58
N GLY A 42 -1.71 19.93 -11.38
CA GLY A 42 -2.46 21.13 -10.96
C GLY A 42 -3.92 20.89 -10.53
N PHE A 43 -4.45 19.68 -10.71
CA PHE A 43 -5.77 19.30 -10.22
C PHE A 43 -5.76 18.77 -8.78
N LEU A 44 -4.60 18.39 -8.23
CA LEU A 44 -4.51 17.92 -6.85
C LEU A 44 -4.54 19.11 -5.87
N PRO A 45 -5.17 18.96 -4.70
CA PRO A 45 -5.03 19.90 -3.60
C PRO A 45 -3.56 20.12 -3.24
N MET A 46 -3.22 21.35 -2.81
CA MET A 46 -1.85 21.73 -2.47
C MET A 46 -1.19 20.79 -1.44
N ALA A 47 -1.97 20.27 -0.49
CA ALA A 47 -1.50 19.30 0.49
C ALA A 47 -1.00 17.96 -0.11
N LEU A 48 -1.47 17.58 -1.31
CA LEU A 48 -1.06 16.36 -2.01
C LEU A 48 -0.04 16.60 -3.12
N GLN A 49 0.20 17.86 -3.49
CA GLN A 49 1.22 18.22 -4.48
C GLN A 49 2.63 18.12 -3.89
N SER A 50 2.79 18.46 -2.62
CA SER A 50 4.08 18.39 -1.90
C SER A 50 3.92 17.73 -0.53
N PRO A 51 3.54 16.44 -0.47
CA PRO A 51 3.39 15.74 0.80
C PRO A 51 4.74 15.58 1.50
N GLU A 52 4.72 15.59 2.83
CA GLU A 52 5.90 15.25 3.62
C GLU A 52 6.24 13.75 3.45
N PHE A 53 7.48 13.40 3.79
CA PHE A 53 7.96 12.03 3.64
C PHE A 53 7.09 11.02 4.39
N TRP A 54 6.72 11.33 5.65
CA TRP A 54 5.92 10.42 6.47
C TRP A 54 4.48 10.28 6.00
N GLU A 55 3.91 11.33 5.40
CA GLU A 55 2.59 11.27 4.77
C GLU A 55 2.62 10.30 3.57
N THR A 56 3.70 10.34 2.80
CA THR A 56 3.93 9.41 1.68
C THR A 56 4.04 7.95 2.15
N VAL A 57 4.79 7.70 3.23
CA VAL A 57 4.87 6.38 3.88
C VAL A 57 3.49 5.92 4.33
N GLY A 58 2.72 6.83 4.96
CA GLY A 58 1.35 6.58 5.40
C GLY A 58 0.42 6.21 4.25
N ILE A 59 0.50 6.91 3.11
CA ILE A 59 -0.29 6.60 1.91
C ILE A 59 0.00 5.19 1.40
N PHE A 60 1.27 4.78 1.32
CA PHE A 60 1.62 3.43 0.87
C PHE A 60 1.21 2.34 1.88
N MET A 61 1.31 2.61 3.17
CA MET A 61 0.76 1.74 4.21
C MET A 61 -0.76 1.57 4.05
N CYS A 62 -1.50 2.67 3.92
CA CYS A 62 -2.95 2.66 3.74
C CYS A 62 -3.37 1.94 2.46
N LEU A 63 -2.66 2.15 1.34
CA LEU A 63 -2.90 1.43 0.08
C LEU A 63 -2.71 -0.08 0.21
N SER A 64 -1.70 -0.51 0.97
CA SER A 64 -1.46 -1.94 1.22
C SER A 64 -2.61 -2.60 1.98
N ILE A 65 -3.15 -1.90 3.00
CA ILE A 65 -4.29 -2.33 3.81
C ILE A 65 -5.56 -2.32 2.95
N PHE A 66 -5.79 -1.23 2.21
CA PHE A 66 -6.94 -1.09 1.32
C PHE A 66 -6.96 -2.21 0.28
N ARG A 67 -5.83 -2.51 -0.35
CA ARG A 67 -5.71 -3.64 -1.29
C ARG A 67 -6.05 -4.98 -0.64
N ALA A 68 -5.67 -5.18 0.63
CA ALA A 68 -5.97 -6.41 1.35
C ALA A 68 -7.45 -6.55 1.73
N VAL A 69 -8.15 -5.45 1.98
CA VAL A 69 -9.56 -5.44 2.43
C VAL A 69 -10.55 -5.31 1.27
N ALA A 70 -10.27 -4.42 0.30
CA ALA A 70 -11.20 -4.06 -0.77
C ALA A 70 -11.16 -5.01 -1.97
N LEU A 71 -10.07 -5.78 -2.16
CA LEU A 71 -9.98 -6.78 -3.24
C LEU A 71 -10.22 -8.19 -2.66
N PRO A 72 -11.40 -8.79 -2.86
CA PRO A 72 -11.64 -10.15 -2.44
C PRO A 72 -10.73 -11.09 -3.24
N ARG A 73 -9.85 -11.81 -2.55
CA ARG A 73 -8.91 -12.79 -3.13
C ARG A 73 -9.59 -14.07 -3.68
N GLY A 74 -10.92 -14.05 -3.86
CA GLY A 74 -11.76 -15.24 -3.96
C GLY A 74 -12.46 -15.48 -5.30
N LEU A 75 -12.13 -14.77 -6.38
CA LEU A 75 -12.70 -15.06 -7.71
C LEU A 75 -11.89 -16.16 -8.43
N HIS A 76 -11.89 -17.34 -7.83
CA HIS A 76 -11.49 -18.57 -8.52
C HIS A 76 -12.73 -19.07 -9.29
N ILE A 77 -12.81 -18.77 -10.59
CA ILE A 77 -13.78 -19.44 -11.48
C ILE A 77 -13.20 -20.83 -11.74
N GLY A 78 -13.54 -21.78 -10.88
CA GLY A 78 -13.35 -23.20 -11.15
C GLY A 78 -14.29 -23.60 -12.28
N ASN A 79 -13.75 -23.79 -13.48
CA ASN A 79 -14.44 -24.52 -14.52
C ASN A 79 -14.20 -26.00 -14.24
N ASP A 80 -14.95 -26.58 -13.31
CA ASP A 80 -15.10 -28.03 -13.25
C ASP A 80 -15.88 -28.46 -14.50
N LYS A 81 -15.13 -28.87 -15.52
CA LYS A 81 -15.67 -29.71 -16.58
C LYS A 81 -15.57 -31.14 -16.08
N ASP A 82 -16.67 -31.63 -15.53
CA ASP A 82 -16.92 -33.07 -15.38
C ASP A 82 -17.13 -33.66 -16.78
N ASP A 83 -16.09 -34.28 -17.34
CA ASP A 83 -16.16 -35.22 -18.47
C ASP A 83 -15.63 -36.60 -18.02
#